data_AF-A0A1F4CNW1-F1
#
_entry.id   AF-A0A1F4CNW1-F1
#
_cell.length_a   1.000
_cell.length_b   1.000
_cell.length_c   1.000
_cell.angle_alpha   90.00
_cell.angle_beta   90.00
_cell.angle_gamma   90.00
#
_symmetry.space_group_name_H-M   'P 1'
#
loop_
_entity.id
_entity.type
_entity.pdbx_description
1 polymer ?
#
loop_
_entity_poly.entity_id
_entity_poly.type
_entity_poly.pdbx_seq_one_letter_code
_entity_poly.pdbx_strand_id
1 'polypeptide(L)'
;MSTIRKPATIGLAIFVLTVSAHGRAEGDPRRGAQVFQACAACHSLEPGQHMTGPSLASAFGRTAGTVEGFQRYSGALKKSGVVWTEKKLDAWLRDPAALIPGNTMTFRGLPNARARGDLIAYLKAASEGEAPAARAGGMMQPPQLVDLKKAGADSLVKGIRYCGDTYHVTTGDGETLPIWEFNLRLKTDSSERGPEKGQPVLVGAGMMGDRAQLVFSHPGEISAFVKSRCG
;
A
#
# COMPACT_ATOMS: atom_id res chain seq x y z
N MET A 1 14.21 40.66 86.54
CA MET A 1 14.26 40.71 85.07
C MET A 1 14.95 39.44 84.58
N SER A 2 14.21 38.50 83.99
CA SER A 2 14.78 37.26 83.43
C SER A 2 14.23 37.07 82.03
N THR A 3 15.09 37.16 81.01
CA THR A 3 14.74 37.03 79.60
C THR A 3 15.07 35.61 79.13
N ILE A 4 14.03 34.83 78.81
CA ILE A 4 14.14 33.48 78.24
C ILE A 4 14.33 33.61 76.72
N ARG A 5 15.45 33.08 76.19
CA ARG A 5 15.69 32.91 74.74
C ARG A 5 15.12 31.56 74.29
N LYS A 6 14.31 31.56 73.22
CA LYS A 6 13.82 30.34 72.55
C LYS A 6 14.85 29.81 71.54
N PRO A 7 15.01 28.49 71.35
CA PRO A 7 15.90 27.94 70.34
C PRO A 7 15.24 27.96 68.95
N ALA A 8 16.02 28.29 67.92
CA ALA A 8 15.60 28.21 66.52
C ALA A 8 15.90 26.82 65.98
N THR A 9 14.87 26.10 65.54
CA THR A 9 14.98 24.82 64.84
C THR A 9 15.27 25.07 63.35
N ILE A 10 16.42 24.59 62.88
CA ILE A 10 16.81 24.59 61.46
C ILE A 10 16.21 23.33 60.82
N GLY A 11 15.22 23.50 59.95
CA GLY A 11 14.62 22.41 59.16
C GLY A 11 15.44 22.09 57.91
N LEU A 12 15.90 20.85 57.79
CA LEU A 12 16.57 20.32 56.59
C LEU A 12 15.52 19.97 55.53
N ALA A 13 15.45 20.75 54.45
CA ALA A 13 14.57 20.48 53.32
C ALA A 13 15.22 19.49 52.34
N ILE A 14 14.68 18.27 52.25
CA ILE A 14 15.07 17.26 51.26
C ILE A 14 14.39 17.61 49.93
N PHE A 15 15.16 18.05 48.95
CA PHE A 15 14.67 18.30 47.59
C PHE A 15 14.62 16.97 46.81
N VAL A 16 13.42 16.40 46.70
CA VAL A 16 13.19 15.22 45.84
C VAL A 16 13.17 15.69 44.39
N LEU A 17 14.25 15.43 43.65
CA LEU A 17 14.31 15.61 42.20
C LEU A 17 13.43 14.54 41.54
N THR A 18 12.20 14.90 41.19
CA THR A 18 11.35 14.08 40.33
C THR A 18 11.90 14.12 38.90
N VAL A 19 12.53 13.03 38.48
CA VAL A 19 12.87 12.81 37.07
C VAL A 19 11.56 12.61 36.31
N SER A 20 11.09 13.64 35.61
CA SER A 20 9.99 13.50 34.65
C SER A 20 10.45 12.61 33.50
N ALA A 21 10.11 11.32 33.57
CA ALA A 21 10.13 10.45 32.42
C ALA A 21 9.21 11.06 31.35
N HIS A 22 9.80 11.62 30.30
CA HIS A 22 9.07 12.00 29.10
C HIS A 22 8.62 10.71 28.41
N GLY A 23 7.54 10.12 28.91
CA GLY A 23 6.80 9.10 28.19
C GLY A 23 6.43 9.69 26.84
N ARG A 24 6.95 9.12 25.76
CA ARG A 24 6.37 9.34 24.43
C ARG A 24 4.90 8.97 24.58
N ALA A 25 4.01 9.94 24.42
CA ALA A 25 2.58 9.65 24.36
C ALA A 25 2.39 8.56 23.30
N GLU A 26 1.88 7.41 23.74
CA GLU A 26 1.66 6.24 22.90
C GLU A 26 0.76 6.65 21.72
N GLY A 27 1.13 6.25 20.50
CA GLY A 27 0.39 6.63 19.29
C GLY A 27 -1.06 6.15 19.36
N ASP A 28 -1.98 6.90 18.75
CA ASP A 28 -3.38 6.52 18.66
C ASP A 28 -3.66 5.85 17.30
N PRO A 29 -3.98 4.55 17.26
CA PRO A 29 -4.20 3.83 16.01
C PRO A 29 -5.43 4.34 15.24
N ARG A 30 -6.43 4.94 15.90
CA ARG A 30 -7.60 5.51 15.21
C ARG A 30 -7.23 6.78 14.43
N ARG A 31 -6.36 7.63 15.01
CA ARG A 31 -5.78 8.77 14.27
C ARG A 31 -4.81 8.28 13.20
N GLY A 32 -4.03 7.24 13.50
CA GLY A 32 -3.10 6.61 12.55
C GLY A 32 -3.79 6.09 11.30
N ALA A 33 -5.01 5.55 11.42
CA ALA A 33 -5.81 5.11 10.29
C ALA A 33 -6.16 6.24 9.30
N GLN A 34 -6.28 7.48 9.80
CA GLN A 34 -6.46 8.66 8.95
C GLN A 34 -5.15 9.05 8.25
N VAL A 35 -4.02 8.97 8.95
CA VAL A 35 -2.69 9.23 8.37
C VAL A 35 -2.35 8.20 7.29
N PHE A 36 -2.76 6.94 7.47
CA PHE A 36 -2.54 5.85 6.52
C PHE A 36 -3.18 6.07 5.14
N GLN A 37 -4.14 6.98 5.00
CA GLN A 37 -4.72 7.30 3.69
C GLN A 37 -3.67 7.78 2.68
N ALA A 38 -2.59 8.42 3.13
CA ALA A 38 -1.45 8.77 2.28
C ALA A 38 -0.67 7.55 1.75
N CYS A 39 -0.79 6.40 2.42
CA CYS A 39 -0.14 5.13 2.07
C CYS A 39 -1.05 4.23 1.23
N ALA A 40 -2.37 4.34 1.42
CA ALA A 40 -3.39 3.46 0.83
C ALA A 40 -3.43 3.49 -0.71
N ALA A 41 -2.92 4.54 -1.35
CA ALA A 41 -2.78 4.60 -2.80
C ALA A 41 -1.76 3.60 -3.36
N CYS A 42 -0.78 3.19 -2.55
CA CYS A 42 0.33 2.34 -2.98
C CYS A 42 0.41 1.02 -2.21
N HIS A 43 -0.28 0.89 -1.09
CA HIS A 43 -0.16 -0.25 -0.18
C HIS A 43 -1.52 -0.74 0.28
N SER A 44 -1.69 -2.07 0.30
CA SER A 44 -2.77 -2.75 1.01
C SER A 44 -2.29 -3.22 2.39
N LEU A 45 -3.25 -3.44 3.29
CA LEU A 45 -3.06 -4.18 4.54
C LEU A 45 -3.50 -5.65 4.43
N GLU A 46 -4.07 -6.06 3.30
CA GLU A 46 -4.45 -7.45 3.05
C GLU A 46 -3.19 -8.29 2.73
N PRO A 47 -2.98 -9.45 3.38
CA PRO A 47 -1.89 -10.36 3.06
C PRO A 47 -1.86 -10.72 1.57
N GLY A 48 -0.68 -10.75 0.95
CA GLY A 48 -0.51 -11.09 -0.47
C GLY A 48 -1.03 -10.05 -1.49
N GLN A 49 -1.84 -9.07 -1.08
CA GLN A 49 -2.31 -8.02 -1.99
C GLN A 49 -1.26 -6.93 -2.20
N HIS A 50 -0.43 -7.11 -3.22
CA HIS A 50 0.53 -6.10 -3.65
C HIS A 50 -0.10 -5.10 -4.62
N MET A 51 0.34 -3.84 -4.53
CA MET A 51 -0.04 -2.77 -5.44
C MET A 51 1.24 -2.19 -6.07
N THR A 52 1.34 -0.86 -6.20
CA THR A 52 2.60 -0.18 -6.51
C THR A 52 3.69 -0.57 -5.52
N GLY A 53 3.35 -0.60 -4.22
CA GLY A 53 4.18 -1.10 -3.14
C GLY A 53 3.75 -2.51 -2.65
N PRO A 54 4.57 -3.14 -1.79
CA PRO A 54 4.22 -4.42 -1.17
C PRO A 54 3.02 -4.29 -0.24
N SER A 55 2.39 -5.42 0.08
CA SER A 55 1.44 -5.47 1.20
C SER A 55 2.16 -5.13 2.49
N LEU A 56 1.49 -4.35 3.35
CA LEU A 56 1.99 -3.99 4.68
C LEU A 56 1.39 -4.87 5.78
N ALA A 57 0.64 -5.92 5.41
CA ALA A 57 0.23 -6.97 6.34
C ALA A 57 1.46 -7.51 7.09
N SER A 58 1.35 -7.63 8.42
CA SER A 58 2.39 -8.15 9.31
C SER A 58 3.78 -7.51 9.10
N ALA A 59 3.83 -6.22 8.76
CA ALA A 59 5.09 -5.51 8.48
C ALA A 59 5.94 -5.27 9.72
N PHE A 60 5.32 -5.08 10.88
CA PHE A 60 6.03 -4.83 12.12
C PHE A 60 6.91 -6.02 12.51
N GLY A 61 8.17 -5.76 12.87
CA GLY A 61 9.15 -6.79 13.21
C GLY A 61 9.74 -7.56 12.01
N ARG A 62 9.24 -7.37 10.79
CA ARG A 62 9.77 -8.02 9.59
C ARG A 62 11.01 -7.29 9.06
N THR A 63 11.92 -8.03 8.44
CA THR A 63 13.05 -7.47 7.69
C THR A 63 12.55 -6.70 6.45
N ALA A 64 13.15 -5.55 6.17
CA ALA A 64 12.83 -4.73 5.01
C ALA A 64 13.17 -5.46 3.70
N GLY A 65 12.29 -5.35 2.71
CA GLY A 65 12.53 -5.92 1.38
C GLY A 65 12.29 -7.44 1.26
N THR A 66 11.59 -8.06 2.22
CA THR A 66 11.41 -9.53 2.28
C THR A 66 9.96 -10.01 2.23
N VAL A 67 8.99 -9.16 1.82
CA VAL A 67 7.61 -9.65 1.62
C VAL A 67 7.59 -10.63 0.46
N GLU A 68 7.09 -11.83 0.70
CA GLU A 68 6.90 -12.86 -0.32
C GLU A 68 5.98 -12.36 -1.43
N GLY A 69 6.24 -12.76 -2.68
CA GLY A 69 5.45 -12.34 -3.84
C GLY A 69 5.78 -10.94 -4.38
N PHE A 70 6.41 -10.05 -3.61
CA PHE A 70 6.77 -8.70 -4.08
C PHE A 70 8.23 -8.63 -4.58
N GLN A 71 8.41 -8.71 -5.90
CA GLN A 71 9.75 -8.70 -6.51
C GLN A 71 10.34 -7.29 -6.69
N ARG A 72 9.48 -6.25 -6.78
CA ARG A 72 9.80 -4.88 -7.21
C ARG A 72 10.47 -4.01 -6.14
N TYR A 73 11.14 -4.60 -5.16
CA TYR A 73 11.95 -3.83 -4.19
C TYR A 73 13.21 -3.27 -4.84
N SER A 74 13.57 -2.04 -4.48
CA SER A 74 14.89 -1.49 -4.77
C SER A 74 16.02 -2.38 -4.23
N GLY A 75 17.16 -2.41 -4.91
CA GLY A 75 18.35 -3.10 -4.42
C GLY A 75 18.82 -2.57 -3.06
N ALA A 76 18.68 -1.27 -2.82
CA ALA A 76 19.03 -0.62 -1.55
C ALA A 76 18.17 -1.16 -0.39
N LEU A 77 16.86 -1.24 -0.56
CA LEU A 77 15.96 -1.76 0.49
C LEU A 77 16.26 -3.24 0.80
N LYS A 78 16.43 -4.08 -0.24
CA LYS A 78 16.78 -5.50 -0.07
C LYS A 78 18.07 -5.71 0.72
N LYS A 79 19.07 -4.85 0.53
CA LYS A 79 20.39 -4.95 1.18
C LYS A 79 20.48 -4.19 2.52
N SER A 80 19.44 -3.49 2.91
CA SER A 80 19.50 -2.57 4.06
C SER A 80 19.71 -3.26 5.41
N GLY A 81 19.29 -4.52 5.54
CA GLY A 81 19.27 -5.25 6.82
C GLY A 81 18.34 -4.63 7.88
N VAL A 82 17.51 -3.65 7.51
CA VAL A 82 16.61 -2.97 8.44
C VAL A 82 15.51 -3.93 8.88
N VAL A 83 15.25 -3.97 10.19
CA VAL A 83 14.06 -4.61 10.75
C VAL A 83 13.07 -3.52 11.14
N TRP A 84 11.80 -3.68 10.77
CA TRP A 84 10.73 -2.72 11.01
C TRP A 84 10.29 -2.68 12.48
N THR A 85 11.15 -2.11 13.30
CA THR A 85 10.83 -1.70 14.68
C THR A 85 10.20 -0.32 14.68
N GLU A 86 9.55 0.08 15.79
CA GLU A 86 9.01 1.44 15.95
C GLU A 86 10.04 2.53 15.65
N LYS A 87 11.27 2.39 16.19
CA LYS A 87 12.35 3.36 15.96
C LYS A 87 12.74 3.46 14.47
N LYS A 88 12.81 2.32 13.77
CA LYS A 88 13.17 2.30 12.35
C LYS A 88 12.02 2.79 11.47
N LEU A 89 10.78 2.48 11.83
CA LEU A 89 9.60 3.03 11.17
C LEU A 89 9.50 4.55 11.37
N ASP A 90 9.78 5.10 12.56
CA ASP A 90 9.80 6.55 12.78
C ASP A 90 10.83 7.25 11.87
N ALA A 91 12.06 6.71 11.79
CA ALA A 91 13.08 7.24 10.91
C ALA A 91 12.71 7.13 9.43
N TRP A 92 12.15 5.97 9.02
CA TRP A 92 11.72 5.70 7.66
C TRP A 92 10.58 6.61 7.23
N LEU A 93 9.56 6.74 8.06
CA LEU A 93 8.40 7.58 7.80
C LEU A 93 8.77 9.06 7.85
N ARG A 94 9.79 9.46 8.60
CA ARG A 94 10.27 10.85 8.61
C ARG A 94 10.93 11.23 7.29
N ASP A 95 11.84 10.39 6.80
CA ASP A 95 12.55 10.60 5.54
C ASP A 95 13.09 9.25 5.02
N PRO A 96 12.38 8.61 4.07
CA PRO A 96 12.80 7.33 3.53
C PRO A 96 14.16 7.40 2.80
N ALA A 97 14.38 8.47 2.05
CA ALA A 97 15.58 8.66 1.25
C ALA A 97 16.81 8.88 2.13
N ALA A 98 16.66 9.55 3.28
CA ALA A 98 17.73 9.70 4.26
C ALA A 98 18.03 8.39 5.01
N LEU A 99 17.01 7.60 5.38
CA LEU A 99 17.25 6.35 6.10
C LEU A 99 17.90 5.29 5.20
N ILE A 100 17.41 5.16 3.96
CA ILE A 100 17.90 4.16 3.00
C ILE A 100 18.08 4.86 1.63
N PRO A 101 19.26 5.46 1.39
CA PRO A 101 19.56 6.07 0.11
C PRO A 101 19.44 5.08 -1.05
N GLY A 102 18.83 5.52 -2.15
CA GLY A 102 18.59 4.66 -3.34
C GLY A 102 17.37 3.74 -3.22
N ASN A 103 16.55 3.88 -2.17
CA ASN A 103 15.24 3.25 -2.18
C ASN A 103 14.33 3.87 -3.25
N THR A 104 13.36 3.10 -3.74
CA THR A 104 12.45 3.52 -4.83
C THR A 104 11.07 3.98 -4.34
N MET A 105 10.86 4.12 -3.02
CA MET A 105 9.62 4.64 -2.47
C MET A 105 9.60 6.17 -2.61
N THR A 106 8.76 6.70 -3.50
CA THR A 106 8.70 8.14 -3.83
C THR A 106 8.01 9.01 -2.77
N PHE A 107 7.80 8.48 -1.57
CA PHE A 107 7.17 9.19 -0.47
C PHE A 107 8.16 10.20 0.13
N ARG A 108 7.75 11.46 0.26
CA ARG A 108 8.61 12.55 0.77
C ARG A 108 8.90 12.47 2.26
N GLY A 109 8.13 11.67 3.01
CA GLY A 109 8.20 11.62 4.46
C GLY A 109 7.09 12.42 5.16
N LEU A 110 6.95 12.18 6.46
CA LEU A 110 5.95 12.74 7.35
C LEU A 110 6.66 13.51 8.48
N PRO A 111 6.83 14.83 8.37
CA PRO A 111 7.65 15.61 9.29
C PRO A 111 7.06 15.67 10.71
N ASN A 112 5.73 15.62 10.84
CA ASN A 112 5.04 15.68 12.12
C ASN A 112 5.26 14.39 12.94
N ALA A 113 5.96 14.51 14.08
CA ALA A 113 6.29 13.38 14.93
C ALA A 113 5.08 12.69 15.56
N ARG A 114 4.03 13.43 15.93
CA ARG A 114 2.79 12.86 16.47
C ARG A 114 2.07 12.03 15.42
N ALA A 115 1.97 12.55 14.20
CA ALA A 115 1.35 11.83 13.09
C ALA A 115 2.11 10.55 12.74
N ARG A 116 3.45 10.55 12.81
CA ARG A 116 4.26 9.33 12.68
C ARG A 116 3.98 8.34 13.81
N GLY A 117 3.95 8.79 15.06
CA GLY A 117 3.62 7.93 16.20
C GLY A 117 2.24 7.27 16.06
N ASP A 118 1.22 8.05 15.70
CA ASP A 118 -0.13 7.55 15.45
C ASP A 118 -0.14 6.52 14.30
N LEU A 119 0.55 6.80 13.18
CA LEU A 119 0.67 5.86 12.06
C LEU A 119 1.41 4.57 12.43
N ILE A 120 2.46 4.65 13.24
CA ILE A 120 3.20 3.46 13.67
C ILE A 120 2.34 2.59 14.58
N ALA A 121 1.57 3.20 15.51
CA ALA A 121 0.61 2.46 16.32
C ALA A 121 -0.45 1.75 15.45
N TYR A 122 -0.92 2.42 14.40
CA TYR A 122 -1.85 1.82 13.44
C TYR A 122 -1.23 0.65 12.66
N LEU A 123 0.00 0.80 12.14
CA LEU A 123 0.69 -0.27 11.41
C LEU A 123 1.03 -1.47 12.30
N LYS A 124 1.31 -1.23 13.59
CA LYS A 124 1.50 -2.29 14.58
C LYS A 124 0.20 -3.06 14.79
N ALA A 125 -0.91 -2.37 15.09
CA ALA A 125 -2.22 -2.99 15.22
C ALA A 125 -2.63 -3.75 13.93
N ALA A 126 -2.37 -3.19 12.75
CA ALA A 126 -2.62 -3.87 11.47
C ALA A 126 -1.80 -5.15 11.30
N SER A 127 -0.56 -5.15 11.78
CA SER A 127 0.32 -6.31 11.74
C SER A 127 -0.15 -7.45 12.64
N GLU A 128 -0.89 -7.11 13.70
CA GLU A 128 -1.48 -8.01 14.69
C GLU A 128 -2.94 -8.41 14.34
N GLY A 129 -3.52 -7.85 13.26
CA GLY A 129 -4.90 -8.11 12.85
C GLY A 129 -5.96 -7.29 13.59
N GLU A 130 -5.56 -6.26 14.32
CA GLU A 130 -6.40 -5.46 15.23
C GLU A 130 -6.57 -3.99 14.78
N ALA A 131 -6.18 -3.66 13.55
CA ALA A 131 -6.23 -2.28 13.07
C ALA A 131 -7.66 -1.71 13.07
N PRO A 132 -7.90 -0.53 13.71
CA PRO A 132 -9.20 0.12 13.65
C PRO A 132 -9.51 0.55 12.20
N ALA A 133 -10.76 0.41 11.77
CA ALA A 133 -11.17 0.95 10.49
C ALA A 133 -10.88 2.46 10.43
N ALA A 134 -10.31 2.93 9.31
CA ALA A 134 -10.24 4.36 9.04
C ALA A 134 -11.69 4.89 9.01
N ARG A 135 -11.98 5.93 9.81
CA ARG A 135 -13.30 6.58 9.73
C ARG A 135 -13.49 7.08 8.31
N ALA A 136 -14.50 6.56 7.63
CA ALA A 136 -14.89 6.95 6.29
C ALA A 136 -15.40 8.41 6.30
N GLY A 137 -14.47 9.36 6.23
CA GLY A 137 -14.74 10.70 5.73
C GLY A 137 -14.81 10.59 4.21
N GLY A 138 -15.96 10.90 3.63
CA GLY A 138 -16.33 10.57 2.26
C GLY A 138 -15.33 11.03 1.20
N MET A 139 -14.39 10.16 0.85
CA MET A 139 -13.69 10.13 -0.43
C MET A 139 -13.46 8.66 -0.78
N MET A 140 -13.76 8.35 -2.04
CA MET A 140 -13.69 7.07 -2.74
C MET A 140 -12.94 5.97 -1.97
N GLN A 141 -13.66 4.90 -1.63
CA GLN A 141 -13.03 3.63 -1.25
C GLN A 141 -11.94 3.31 -2.29
N PRO A 142 -10.74 2.85 -1.87
CA PRO A 142 -9.74 2.39 -2.83
C PRO A 142 -10.43 1.40 -3.76
N PRO A 143 -10.19 1.46 -5.09
CA PRO A 143 -10.87 0.59 -6.04
C PRO A 143 -10.70 -0.83 -5.54
N GLN A 144 -11.81 -1.47 -5.18
CA GLN A 144 -11.78 -2.87 -4.82
C GLN A 144 -11.21 -3.58 -6.04
N LEU A 145 -10.05 -4.21 -5.87
CA LEU A 145 -9.45 -5.04 -6.90
C LEU A 145 -10.43 -6.19 -7.16
N VAL A 146 -11.21 -6.05 -8.23
CA VAL A 146 -12.24 -7.00 -8.66
C VAL A 146 -11.58 -8.35 -8.89
N ASP A 147 -12.22 -9.41 -8.40
CA ASP A 147 -11.82 -10.79 -8.64
C ASP A 147 -12.12 -11.14 -10.11
N LEU A 148 -11.10 -11.14 -10.96
CA LEU A 148 -11.25 -11.29 -12.40
C LEU A 148 -11.67 -12.71 -12.81
N LYS A 149 -11.56 -13.69 -11.91
CA LYS A 149 -12.10 -15.05 -12.12
C LYS A 149 -13.62 -15.08 -12.16
N LYS A 150 -14.27 -14.04 -11.64
CA LYS A 150 -15.72 -13.88 -11.60
C LYS A 150 -16.24 -12.95 -12.71
N ALA A 151 -15.41 -12.61 -13.68
CA ALA A 151 -15.81 -11.77 -14.80
C ALA A 151 -16.98 -12.40 -15.59
N GLY A 152 -17.93 -11.57 -15.99
CA GLY A 152 -19.06 -11.97 -16.83
C GLY A 152 -18.64 -12.27 -18.27
N ALA A 153 -19.56 -12.85 -19.04
CA ALA A 153 -19.33 -13.18 -20.46
C ALA A 153 -19.03 -11.94 -21.32
N ASP A 154 -19.60 -10.79 -20.94
CA ASP A 154 -19.39 -9.45 -21.51
C ASP A 154 -17.97 -8.90 -21.30
N SER A 155 -17.21 -9.46 -20.37
CA SER A 155 -15.82 -9.06 -20.09
C SER A 155 -14.81 -10.16 -20.44
N LEU A 156 -15.23 -11.42 -20.53
CA LEU A 156 -14.37 -12.55 -20.86
C LEU A 156 -14.00 -12.54 -22.33
N VAL A 157 -12.72 -12.40 -22.67
CA VAL A 157 -12.27 -12.28 -24.06
C VAL A 157 -12.03 -13.65 -24.69
N LYS A 158 -12.65 -13.88 -25.85
CA LYS A 158 -12.53 -15.12 -26.65
C LYS A 158 -11.61 -14.96 -27.86
N GLY A 159 -11.39 -13.74 -28.32
CA GLY A 159 -10.50 -13.50 -29.45
C GLY A 159 -10.05 -12.06 -29.55
N ILE A 160 -8.86 -11.86 -30.09
CA ILE A 160 -8.33 -10.52 -30.39
C ILE A 160 -7.77 -10.55 -31.81
N ARG A 161 -8.24 -9.64 -32.63
CA ARG A 161 -7.73 -9.43 -33.98
C ARG A 161 -7.12 -8.04 -34.10
N TYR A 162 -5.87 -7.95 -34.53
CA TYR A 162 -5.23 -6.66 -34.83
C TYR A 162 -5.19 -6.45 -36.34
N CYS A 163 -5.68 -5.29 -36.79
CA CYS A 163 -5.67 -4.88 -38.18
C CYS A 163 -5.51 -3.36 -38.25
N GLY A 164 -4.57 -2.88 -39.08
CA GLY A 164 -4.26 -1.46 -39.16
C GLY A 164 -3.77 -0.95 -37.79
N ASP A 165 -4.49 0.01 -37.23
CA ASP A 165 -4.24 0.65 -35.93
C ASP A 165 -5.21 0.19 -34.83
N THR A 166 -5.99 -0.86 -35.07
CA THR A 166 -7.17 -1.20 -34.25
C THR A 166 -7.15 -2.66 -33.81
N TYR A 167 -7.33 -2.86 -32.50
CA TYR A 167 -7.66 -4.15 -31.90
C TYR A 167 -9.17 -4.36 -31.94
N HIS A 168 -9.60 -5.49 -32.46
CA HIS A 168 -10.98 -5.96 -32.42
C HIS A 168 -11.04 -7.05 -31.37
N VAL A 169 -11.61 -6.72 -30.21
CA VAL A 169 -11.69 -7.60 -29.04
C VAL A 169 -13.06 -8.25 -29.03
N THR A 170 -13.12 -9.56 -29.15
CA THR A 170 -14.36 -10.34 -29.09
C THR A 170 -14.57 -10.92 -27.70
N THR A 171 -15.69 -10.60 -27.08
CA THR A 171 -16.10 -11.05 -25.74
C THR A 171 -16.89 -12.36 -25.80
N GLY A 172 -17.14 -12.98 -24.65
CA GLY A 172 -17.76 -14.29 -24.49
C GLY A 172 -19.25 -14.32 -24.83
N ASP A 173 -19.90 -13.17 -24.79
CA ASP A 173 -21.26 -12.93 -25.31
C ASP A 173 -21.30 -12.76 -26.84
N GLY A 174 -20.14 -12.70 -27.51
CA GLY A 174 -20.02 -12.60 -28.96
C GLY A 174 -19.91 -11.17 -29.49
N GLU A 175 -19.98 -10.16 -28.64
CA GLU A 175 -19.73 -8.78 -29.07
C GLU A 175 -18.29 -8.58 -29.50
N THR A 176 -18.05 -7.69 -30.47
CA THR A 176 -16.70 -7.32 -30.91
C THR A 176 -16.52 -5.81 -30.85
N LEU A 177 -15.58 -5.39 -30.01
CA LEU A 177 -15.30 -3.99 -29.74
C LEU A 177 -14.05 -3.54 -30.51
N PRO A 178 -14.15 -2.56 -31.41
CA PRO A 178 -12.97 -1.92 -32.01
C PRO A 178 -12.35 -0.94 -31.00
N ILE A 179 -11.06 -1.13 -30.73
CA ILE A 179 -10.29 -0.32 -29.79
C ILE A 179 -9.00 0.12 -30.48
N TRP A 180 -8.84 1.44 -30.64
CA TRP A 180 -7.60 2.03 -31.15
C TRP A 180 -6.41 1.61 -30.29
N GLU A 181 -5.28 1.29 -30.92
CA GLU A 181 -4.12 0.67 -30.26
C GLU A 181 -3.55 1.47 -29.07
N PHE A 182 -3.62 2.80 -29.11
CA PHE A 182 -3.20 3.66 -28.00
C PHE A 182 -4.15 3.63 -26.79
N ASN A 183 -5.37 3.14 -26.99
CA ASN A 183 -6.41 3.01 -25.98
C ASN A 183 -6.51 1.60 -25.40
N LEU A 184 -5.81 0.60 -25.94
CA LEU A 184 -5.75 -0.75 -25.36
C LEU A 184 -4.45 -0.96 -24.58
N ARG A 185 -4.57 -1.29 -23.29
CA ARG A 185 -3.43 -1.67 -22.44
C ARG A 185 -3.43 -3.16 -22.21
N LEU A 186 -2.37 -3.84 -22.66
CA LEU A 186 -2.13 -5.24 -22.34
C LEU A 186 -1.47 -5.31 -20.95
N LYS A 187 -2.06 -6.08 -20.05
CA LYS A 187 -1.62 -6.26 -18.67
C LYS A 187 -1.53 -7.73 -18.30
N THR A 188 -0.78 -8.03 -17.26
CA THR A 188 -0.69 -9.37 -16.68
C THR A 188 -0.95 -9.31 -15.19
N ASP A 189 -1.81 -10.19 -14.70
CA ASP A 189 -2.07 -10.39 -13.28
C ASP A 189 -2.05 -11.88 -12.97
N SER A 190 -0.96 -12.34 -12.35
CA SER A 190 -0.77 -13.72 -11.95
C SER A 190 -1.18 -13.98 -10.50
N SER A 191 -1.89 -13.04 -9.86
CA SER A 191 -2.37 -13.21 -8.49
C SER A 191 -3.57 -14.17 -8.43
N GLU A 192 -3.97 -14.56 -7.23
CA GLU A 192 -5.13 -15.43 -7.02
C GLU A 192 -6.45 -14.85 -7.54
N ARG A 193 -6.52 -13.52 -7.69
CA ARG A 193 -7.66 -12.77 -8.22
C ARG A 193 -7.47 -12.34 -9.67
N GLY A 194 -6.32 -12.65 -10.27
CA GLY A 194 -6.10 -12.49 -11.70
C GLY A 194 -7.02 -13.42 -12.51
N PRO A 195 -7.11 -13.22 -13.83
CA PRO A 195 -7.92 -14.06 -14.69
C PRO A 195 -7.42 -15.52 -14.70
N GLU A 196 -8.31 -16.45 -15.03
CA GLU A 196 -7.93 -17.84 -15.27
C GLU A 196 -7.04 -17.97 -16.51
N LYS A 197 -6.19 -19.00 -16.54
CA LYS A 197 -5.32 -19.27 -17.69
C LYS A 197 -6.14 -19.46 -18.97
N GLY A 198 -5.76 -18.78 -20.04
CA GLY A 198 -6.47 -18.78 -21.32
C GLY A 198 -7.81 -18.03 -21.32
N GLN A 199 -8.12 -17.31 -20.24
CA GLN A 199 -9.38 -16.58 -20.06
C GLN A 199 -9.10 -15.09 -19.77
N PRO A 200 -8.49 -14.35 -20.71
CA PRO A 200 -8.19 -12.94 -20.49
C PRO A 200 -9.47 -12.12 -20.31
N VAL A 201 -9.39 -11.07 -19.50
CA VAL A 201 -10.54 -10.24 -19.11
C VAL A 201 -10.33 -8.79 -19.54
N LEU A 202 -11.34 -8.23 -20.21
CA LEU A 202 -11.43 -6.83 -20.56
C LEU A 202 -11.98 -6.03 -19.37
N VAL A 203 -11.26 -4.97 -18.98
CA VAL A 203 -11.60 -4.11 -17.85
C VAL A 203 -11.66 -2.66 -18.33
N GLY A 204 -12.76 -1.97 -18.04
CA GLY A 204 -12.89 -0.52 -18.25
C GLY A 204 -13.12 -0.09 -19.71
N ALA A 205 -13.82 -0.89 -20.51
CA ALA A 205 -14.26 -0.48 -21.85
C ALA A 205 -15.58 0.33 -21.73
N GLY A 206 -15.47 1.64 -21.51
CA GLY A 206 -16.61 2.56 -21.39
C GLY A 206 -16.48 3.79 -22.31
N MET A 207 -17.62 4.41 -22.64
CA MET A 207 -17.70 5.60 -23.48
C MET A 207 -17.31 6.87 -22.70
N MET A 208 -16.01 7.15 -22.57
CA MET A 208 -15.41 8.50 -22.41
C MET A 208 -13.93 8.39 -22.00
N GLY A 209 -12.98 8.39 -22.95
CA GLY A 209 -11.56 8.64 -22.67
C GLY A 209 -10.79 7.59 -21.84
N ASP A 210 -11.46 6.58 -21.31
CA ASP A 210 -10.84 5.53 -20.51
C ASP A 210 -10.17 4.48 -21.40
N ARG A 211 -8.88 4.26 -21.15
CA ARG A 211 -8.12 3.20 -21.82
C ARG A 211 -8.63 1.84 -21.34
N ALA A 212 -9.11 1.03 -22.28
CA ALA A 212 -9.44 -0.36 -22.01
C ALA A 212 -8.20 -1.13 -21.58
N GLN A 213 -8.36 -2.04 -20.63
CA GLN A 213 -7.28 -2.89 -20.12
C GLN A 213 -7.64 -4.32 -20.41
N LEU A 214 -6.77 -5.02 -21.13
CA LEU A 214 -6.89 -6.45 -21.33
C LEU A 214 -5.90 -7.15 -20.44
N VAL A 215 -6.42 -7.88 -19.45
CA VAL A 215 -5.62 -8.54 -18.41
C VAL A 215 -5.49 -10.03 -18.74
N PHE A 216 -4.26 -10.51 -18.82
CA PHE A 216 -3.90 -11.91 -19.02
C PHE A 216 -3.37 -12.51 -17.72
N SER A 217 -3.41 -13.85 -17.60
CA SER A 217 -2.86 -14.52 -16.43
C SER A 217 -1.32 -14.60 -16.50
N HIS A 218 -0.77 -14.62 -17.72
CA HIS A 218 0.66 -14.74 -17.98
C HIS A 218 1.10 -14.01 -19.27
N PRO A 219 2.29 -13.37 -19.31
CA PRO A 219 2.76 -12.63 -20.50
C PRO A 219 2.77 -13.45 -21.79
N GLY A 220 3.10 -14.75 -21.68
CA GLY A 220 3.15 -15.66 -22.83
C GLY A 220 1.80 -15.90 -23.52
N GLU A 221 0.68 -15.54 -22.89
CA GLU A 221 -0.65 -15.65 -23.50
C GLU A 221 -0.89 -14.54 -24.54
N ILE A 222 -0.26 -13.38 -24.37
CA ILE A 222 -0.54 -12.17 -25.15
C ILE A 222 -0.36 -12.43 -26.66
N SER A 223 0.81 -12.90 -27.07
CA SER A 223 1.11 -13.17 -28.48
C SER A 223 0.31 -14.36 -29.03
N ALA A 224 -0.10 -15.30 -28.17
CA ALA A 224 -0.93 -16.42 -28.60
C ALA A 224 -2.36 -15.97 -28.94
N PHE A 225 -2.89 -15.01 -28.18
CA PHE A 225 -4.27 -14.52 -28.28
C PHE A 225 -4.47 -13.46 -29.37
N VAL A 226 -3.47 -12.59 -29.59
CA VAL A 226 -3.53 -11.53 -30.61
C VAL A 226 -3.20 -12.10 -31.98
N LYS A 227 -4.16 -12.05 -32.91
CA LYS A 227 -3.97 -12.48 -34.31
C LYS A 227 -3.93 -11.28 -35.26
N SER A 228 -2.79 -11.09 -35.94
CA SER A 228 -2.68 -10.07 -37.00
C SER A 228 -3.40 -10.53 -38.26
N ARG A 229 -4.61 -10.00 -38.50
CA ARG A 229 -5.40 -10.23 -39.73
C ARG A 229 -6.50 -9.19 -39.89
N CYS A 230 -6.83 -8.85 -41.13
CA CYS A 230 -7.89 -7.89 -41.45
C CYS A 230 -9.21 -8.53 -41.91
N GLY A 231 -9.22 -9.85 -42.12
CA GLY A 231 -10.40 -10.66 -42.42
C GLY A 231 -10.80 -11.59 -41.27
#